data_AF-A0A2T6JBB0-F1
#
_entry.id   AF-A0A2T6JBB0-F1
#
_cell.length_a   1.000
_cell.length_b   1.000
_cell.length_c   1.000
_cell.angle_alpha   90.00
_cell.angle_beta   90.00
_cell.angle_gamma   90.00
#
_symmetry.space_group_name_H-M   'P 1'
#
loop_
_entity.id
_entity.type
_entity.pdbx_description
1 polymer ?
#
loop_
_entity_poly.entity_id
_entity_poly.type
_entity_poly.pdbx_seq_one_letter_code
_entity_poly.pdbx_strand_id
1 'polypeptide(L)'
;MPTARLCPLADVAHRLPPAGWMAERLAQDPAALANETALWITGDVQWPALHLDAPLAPGSPLGSWLQDLADGFGADSLPSALFLILVDGDLRIDGALTSADTDGTTHLIVAGNAHLHNAVVGGQLVCVQGTLRVDELLWGHHNHGELWVHGGLQARVALFTDEYHLHIKGSEQVDFLLDEVRNVPHLAEFSSEIVGAVFAPEFYDGVDAGEGGLAAMLNRNQVLAAVRAGQSAVRTSAGIDADQPMAHDLCADNAISIENIRAVVHTPVIAHKEHKASGWFLQTDFSLCQRHVDEEGDARDDNVFITVWKAWDFYLSVEQVPAPRNWLERLATKVWRSAVPTAAQRTLLYRRYTQGEPGPWQVLTPPPDAGSAPEAWKACEHAWRGVLDYVRKAVGQHRARYPLYQRLQATLTAEHIEAFTSLPVFAEQYNDWWDSDRSGYWEDEVWVGARQPCMHNGVPWGRVLKYSWRNGDDAPGDDEDNAHSAYQIDVDEAREGPAVVEFSYTQRQSDSRAPLPRCAADHVARLLRFHGLVQARIRARHEEAQAQQTEARGLEAAAQRPATPPPTAGLPDAGGVEGR
;
A
#
# COMPACT_ATOMS: atom_id res chain seq x y z
N MET A 1 -20.04 31.41 24.28
CA MET A 1 -19.58 32.07 23.04
C MET A 1 -18.07 32.02 23.06
N PRO A 2 -17.43 31.47 22.02
CA PRO A 2 -15.98 31.43 21.96
C PRO A 2 -15.41 32.87 21.87
N THR A 3 -14.20 33.07 22.35
CA THR A 3 -13.45 34.33 22.20
C THR A 3 -12.09 34.06 21.57
N ALA A 4 -11.53 35.05 20.88
CA ALA A 4 -10.24 34.92 20.21
C ALA A 4 -9.36 36.14 20.45
N ARG A 5 -8.06 35.92 20.59
CA ARG A 5 -7.06 36.99 20.67
C ARG A 5 -5.75 36.56 20.02
N LEU A 6 -5.08 37.51 19.36
CA LEU A 6 -3.70 37.35 18.91
C LEU A 6 -2.77 37.74 20.06
N CYS A 7 -1.79 36.89 20.37
CA CYS A 7 -0.80 37.15 21.40
C CYS A 7 0.56 36.55 21.01
N PRO A 8 1.66 37.02 21.63
CA PRO A 8 2.95 36.34 21.52
C PRO A 8 2.88 34.91 22.05
N LEU A 9 3.64 33.99 21.45
CA LEU A 9 3.70 32.58 21.87
C LEU A 9 4.07 32.43 23.35
N ALA A 10 4.91 33.32 23.88
CA ALA A 10 5.29 33.31 25.29
C ALA A 10 4.10 33.36 26.25
N ASP A 11 3.01 34.05 25.87
CA ASP A 11 1.80 34.18 26.69
C ASP A 11 1.05 32.85 26.85
N VAL A 12 1.26 31.92 25.91
CA VAL A 12 0.61 30.60 25.86
C VAL A 12 1.60 29.44 26.05
N ALA A 13 2.86 29.72 26.36
CA ALA A 13 3.91 28.71 26.52
C ALA A 13 3.56 27.63 27.56
N HIS A 14 2.84 27.99 28.62
CA HIS A 14 2.37 27.08 29.67
C HIS A 14 1.31 26.07 29.21
N ARG A 15 0.76 26.24 27.99
CA ARG A 15 -0.20 25.33 27.35
C ARG A 15 0.44 24.43 26.30
N LEU A 16 1.72 24.61 25.99
CA LEU A 16 2.45 23.76 25.06
C LEU A 16 2.67 22.37 25.68
N PRO A 17 2.71 21.30 24.86
CA PRO A 17 3.10 19.97 25.33
C PRO A 17 4.50 20.04 25.95
N PRO A 18 4.69 19.63 27.22
CA PRO A 18 5.97 19.83 27.93
C PRO A 18 7.17 19.14 27.28
N ALA A 19 6.91 18.04 26.56
CA ALA A 19 7.93 17.25 25.87
C ALA A 19 7.91 17.46 24.34
N GLY A 20 7.22 18.51 23.86
CA GLY A 20 7.27 18.92 22.47
C GLY A 20 8.42 19.89 22.20
N TRP A 21 8.92 19.88 20.97
CA TRP A 21 10.10 20.66 20.59
C TRP A 21 9.94 22.17 20.83
N MET A 22 8.74 22.74 20.69
CA MET A 22 8.49 24.17 20.97
C MET A 22 8.71 24.52 22.45
N ALA A 23 8.26 23.65 23.36
CA ALA A 23 8.44 23.85 24.80
C ALA A 23 9.92 23.69 25.18
N GLU A 24 10.61 22.70 24.60
CA GLU A 24 12.05 22.52 24.79
C GLU A 24 12.84 23.73 24.26
N ARG A 25 12.49 24.25 23.08
CA ARG A 25 13.14 25.40 22.48
C ARG A 25 12.97 26.66 23.33
N LEU A 26 11.76 26.93 23.82
CA LEU A 26 11.49 28.03 24.74
C LEU A 26 12.18 27.85 26.11
N ALA A 27 12.40 26.62 26.57
CA ALA A 27 13.14 26.36 27.79
C ALA A 27 14.66 26.59 27.63
N GLN A 28 15.21 26.22 26.48
CA GLN A 28 16.63 26.42 26.15
C GLN A 28 16.97 27.87 25.83
N ASP A 29 16.11 28.53 25.04
CA ASP A 29 16.21 29.92 24.66
C ASP A 29 14.82 30.58 24.70
N PRO A 30 14.44 31.20 25.83
CA PRO A 30 13.14 31.84 25.98
C PRO A 30 12.85 32.93 24.96
N ALA A 31 13.87 33.50 24.30
CA ALA A 31 13.67 34.55 23.29
C ALA A 31 13.43 33.99 21.88
N ALA A 32 13.81 32.73 21.60
CA ALA A 32 13.86 32.17 20.24
C ALA A 32 12.50 32.18 19.53
N LEU A 33 11.42 31.88 20.26
CA LEU A 33 10.06 31.80 19.71
C LEU A 33 9.07 32.73 20.44
N ALA A 34 9.52 33.52 21.43
CA ALA A 34 8.62 34.27 22.30
C ALA A 34 7.70 35.24 21.56
N ASN A 35 8.21 35.87 20.50
CA ASN A 35 7.50 36.87 19.71
C ASN A 35 6.71 36.26 18.54
N GLU A 36 6.78 34.95 18.32
CA GLU A 36 5.97 34.29 17.30
C GLU A 36 4.48 34.49 17.60
N THR A 37 3.69 34.68 16.54
CA THR A 37 2.28 35.04 16.72
C THR A 37 1.42 33.80 16.92
N ALA A 38 0.74 33.73 18.06
CA ALA A 38 -0.24 32.71 18.39
C ALA A 38 -1.66 33.27 18.34
N LEU A 39 -2.58 32.52 17.75
CA LEU A 39 -4.00 32.74 17.86
C LEU A 39 -4.54 31.90 19.03
N TRP A 40 -4.93 32.54 20.12
CA TRP A 40 -5.53 31.86 21.27
C TRP A 40 -7.04 32.05 21.27
N ILE A 41 -7.75 30.93 21.16
CA ILE A 41 -9.20 30.80 21.18
C ILE A 41 -9.64 30.13 22.48
N THR A 42 -10.63 30.69 23.17
CA THR A 42 -11.22 30.08 24.37
C THR A 42 -12.64 29.63 24.08
N GLY A 43 -12.97 28.39 24.45
CA GLY A 43 -14.27 27.76 24.22
C GLY A 43 -14.32 26.98 22.91
N ASP A 44 -15.41 26.24 22.75
CA ASP A 44 -15.57 25.29 21.65
C ASP A 44 -15.80 25.99 20.31
N VAL A 45 -15.19 25.46 19.25
CA VAL A 45 -15.29 26.03 17.90
C VAL A 45 -15.58 24.96 16.85
N GLN A 46 -16.28 25.40 15.80
CA GLN A 46 -16.62 24.57 14.65
C GLN A 46 -16.28 25.33 13.37
N TRP A 47 -15.55 24.67 12.48
CA TRP A 47 -15.19 25.21 11.17
C TRP A 47 -15.53 24.25 10.04
N PRO A 48 -15.89 24.73 8.84
CA PRO A 48 -16.07 23.87 7.69
C PRO A 48 -14.75 23.25 7.20
N ALA A 49 -13.62 23.96 7.34
CA ALA A 49 -12.28 23.46 7.00
C ALA A 49 -11.19 24.28 7.71
N LEU A 50 -9.98 23.73 7.81
CA LEU A 50 -8.79 24.46 8.27
C LEU A 50 -7.58 24.08 7.41
N HIS A 51 -6.95 25.08 6.80
CA HIS A 51 -5.73 24.93 6.01
C HIS A 51 -4.56 25.57 6.74
N LEU A 52 -3.63 24.76 7.23
CA LEU A 52 -2.53 25.20 8.09
C LEU A 52 -1.42 25.95 7.33
N ASP A 53 -1.38 25.83 6.00
CA ASP A 53 -0.42 26.59 5.17
C ASP A 53 -0.70 28.11 5.24
N ALA A 54 -1.97 28.49 5.31
CA ALA A 54 -2.40 29.89 5.29
C ALA A 54 -3.77 30.06 5.98
N PRO A 55 -3.85 29.81 7.30
CA PRO A 55 -5.13 29.69 8.01
C PRO A 55 -5.92 31.01 8.09
N LEU A 56 -5.27 32.16 7.84
CA LEU A 56 -5.87 33.49 7.80
C LEU A 56 -5.98 34.08 6.39
N ALA A 57 -5.72 33.29 5.34
CA ALA A 57 -5.82 33.79 3.96
C ALA A 57 -7.21 34.39 3.69
N PRO A 58 -7.33 35.42 2.82
CA PRO A 58 -8.62 35.98 2.45
C PRO A 58 -9.60 34.89 1.97
N GLY A 59 -10.80 34.86 2.54
CA GLY A 59 -11.82 33.84 2.24
C GLY A 59 -11.62 32.49 2.95
N SER A 60 -10.58 32.33 3.77
CA SER A 60 -10.44 31.17 4.63
C SER A 60 -11.55 31.11 5.69
N PRO A 61 -11.99 29.92 6.12
CA PRO A 61 -13.02 29.79 7.15
C PRO A 61 -12.64 30.43 8.48
N LEU A 62 -11.40 30.22 8.94
CA LEU A 62 -10.92 30.80 10.20
C LEU A 62 -10.78 32.33 10.09
N GLY A 63 -10.23 32.84 8.98
CA GLY A 63 -10.13 34.28 8.75
C GLY A 63 -11.49 34.98 8.74
N SER A 64 -12.49 34.36 8.09
CA SER A 64 -13.87 34.88 8.07
C SER A 64 -14.50 34.86 9.47
N TRP A 65 -14.33 33.76 10.20
CA TRP A 65 -14.82 33.63 11.57
C TRP A 65 -14.21 34.67 12.52
N LEU A 66 -12.91 34.98 12.38
CA LEU A 66 -12.26 36.03 13.19
C LEU A 66 -12.78 37.43 12.88
N GLN A 67 -13.10 37.71 11.61
CA GLN A 67 -13.70 38.99 11.20
C GLN A 67 -15.11 39.13 11.78
N ASP A 68 -15.91 38.06 11.77
CA ASP A 68 -17.27 38.06 12.33
C ASP A 68 -17.28 38.20 13.86
N LEU A 69 -16.27 37.67 14.55
CA LEU A 69 -16.14 37.75 16.01
C LEU A 69 -15.80 39.16 16.51
N ALA A 70 -15.27 40.02 15.65
CA ALA A 70 -14.75 41.31 16.05
C ALA A 70 -15.18 42.42 15.08
N ASP A 71 -16.00 43.35 15.58
CA ASP A 71 -16.03 44.75 15.11
C ASP A 71 -14.65 45.48 15.26
N GLY A 72 -13.53 44.75 15.47
CA GLY A 72 -12.25 45.27 15.96
C GLY A 72 -10.96 44.71 15.33
N PHE A 73 -11.00 43.60 14.58
CA PHE A 73 -9.85 43.20 13.74
C PHE A 73 -10.13 43.64 12.30
N GLY A 74 -9.64 44.83 11.93
CA GLY A 74 -9.68 45.24 10.52
C GLY A 74 -8.91 44.22 9.67
N ALA A 75 -9.32 43.98 8.41
CA ALA A 75 -8.64 43.03 7.52
C ALA A 75 -7.11 43.31 7.41
N ASP A 76 -6.69 44.56 7.56
CA ASP A 76 -5.29 45.01 7.56
C ASP A 76 -4.50 44.72 8.86
N SER A 77 -5.16 44.20 9.91
CA SER A 77 -4.57 43.93 11.22
C SER A 77 -4.27 42.45 11.50
N LEU A 78 -4.66 41.56 10.59
CA LEU A 78 -4.31 40.15 10.69
C LEU A 78 -2.86 39.92 10.26
N PRO A 79 -2.09 39.10 10.99
CA PRO A 79 -0.72 38.80 10.62
C PRO A 79 -0.69 38.00 9.31
N SER A 80 0.35 38.21 8.51
CA SER A 80 0.56 37.47 7.26
C SER A 80 0.85 35.98 7.49
N ALA A 81 1.31 35.60 8.68
CA ALA A 81 1.57 34.23 9.08
C ALA A 81 1.18 34.01 10.55
N LEU A 82 0.60 32.84 10.84
CA LEU A 82 0.38 32.37 12.21
C LEU A 82 1.36 31.23 12.50
N PHE A 83 2.01 31.31 13.66
CA PHE A 83 2.88 30.23 14.11
C PHE A 83 2.08 29.13 14.82
N LEU A 84 1.12 29.50 15.66
CA LEU A 84 0.30 28.57 16.45
C LEU A 84 -1.18 28.97 16.46
N ILE A 85 -2.06 27.99 16.34
CA ILE A 85 -3.47 28.07 16.71
C ILE A 85 -3.68 27.24 17.97
N LEU A 86 -4.14 27.88 19.06
CA LEU A 86 -4.49 27.23 20.32
C LEU A 86 -5.99 27.35 20.56
N VAL A 87 -6.67 26.20 20.60
CA VAL A 87 -8.08 26.08 21.00
C VAL A 87 -8.14 25.56 22.43
N ASP A 88 -8.45 26.42 23.39
CA ASP A 88 -8.72 26.08 24.79
C ASP A 88 -10.21 25.68 24.93
N GLY A 89 -10.54 24.54 24.32
CA GLY A 89 -11.88 23.97 24.18
C GLY A 89 -11.89 22.78 23.21
N ASP A 90 -13.09 22.34 22.81
CA ASP A 90 -13.26 21.31 21.78
C ASP A 90 -13.22 21.91 20.36
N LEU A 91 -12.66 21.17 19.41
CA LEU A 91 -12.57 21.54 17.99
C LEU A 91 -13.38 20.58 17.13
N ARG A 92 -14.27 21.12 16.30
CA ARG A 92 -14.94 20.37 15.24
C ARG A 92 -14.59 20.94 13.86
N ILE A 93 -14.17 20.08 12.94
CA ILE A 93 -13.99 20.43 11.53
C ILE A 93 -14.87 19.51 10.69
N ASP A 94 -15.91 20.08 10.06
CA ASP A 94 -16.87 19.29 9.27
C ASP A 94 -16.29 18.78 7.94
N GLY A 95 -15.22 19.41 7.45
CA GLY A 95 -14.46 19.03 6.26
C GLY A 95 -13.03 18.63 6.61
N ALA A 96 -12.06 19.21 5.89
CA ALA A 96 -10.66 18.78 5.99
C ALA A 96 -9.79 19.72 6.85
N LEU A 97 -8.94 19.12 7.68
CA LEU A 97 -7.71 19.71 8.19
C LEU A 97 -6.57 19.38 7.23
N THR A 98 -5.88 20.38 6.67
CA THR A 98 -4.81 20.11 5.69
C THR A 98 -3.58 20.98 5.83
N SER A 99 -2.41 20.42 5.51
CA SER A 99 -1.17 21.14 5.17
C SER A 99 -0.58 20.57 3.89
N ALA A 100 -0.28 21.44 2.93
CA ALA A 100 0.46 21.06 1.72
C ALA A 100 1.96 21.10 1.97
N ASP A 101 2.45 22.15 2.64
CA ASP A 101 3.85 22.31 3.02
C ASP A 101 4.19 21.37 4.20
N THR A 102 5.34 20.70 4.09
CA THR A 102 5.81 19.70 5.07
C THR A 102 6.93 20.22 5.98
N ASP A 103 7.32 21.48 5.90
CA ASP A 103 8.43 22.05 6.69
C ASP A 103 8.05 23.29 7.51
N GLY A 104 6.97 24.00 7.15
CA GLY A 104 6.72 25.35 7.67
C GLY A 104 5.27 25.73 7.97
N THR A 105 4.42 24.77 8.34
CA THR A 105 2.97 25.02 8.51
C THR A 105 2.56 25.40 9.93
N THR A 106 1.46 26.16 10.05
CA THR A 106 0.94 26.61 11.34
C THR A 106 0.64 25.42 12.25
N HIS A 107 1.13 25.48 13.49
CA HIS A 107 0.86 24.46 14.50
C HIS A 107 -0.57 24.55 15.05
N LEU A 108 -1.10 23.42 15.50
CA LEU A 108 -2.45 23.34 16.07
C LEU A 108 -2.41 22.62 17.43
N ILE A 109 -2.93 23.26 18.47
CA ILE A 109 -3.12 22.66 19.79
C ILE A 109 -4.59 22.78 20.17
N VAL A 110 -5.20 21.65 20.57
CA VAL A 110 -6.56 21.55 21.06
C VAL A 110 -6.52 21.01 22.50
N ALA A 111 -6.98 21.80 23.46
CA ALA A 111 -6.99 21.45 24.88
C ALA A 111 -8.11 20.45 25.23
N GLY A 112 -9.16 20.37 24.41
CA GLY A 112 -10.24 19.40 24.51
C GLY A 112 -10.14 18.29 23.46
N ASN A 113 -11.30 17.82 23.00
CA ASN A 113 -11.44 16.83 21.95
C ASN A 113 -11.39 17.47 20.57
N ALA A 114 -10.94 16.70 19.57
CA ALA A 114 -10.98 17.09 18.17
C ALA A 114 -11.80 16.10 17.35
N HIS A 115 -12.77 16.59 16.59
CA HIS A 115 -13.54 15.80 15.63
C HIS A 115 -13.37 16.39 14.23
N LEU A 116 -12.76 15.62 13.34
CA LEU A 116 -12.44 16.01 11.96
C LEU A 116 -13.13 15.05 10.99
N HIS A 117 -13.53 15.52 9.82
CA HIS A 117 -13.96 14.60 8.75
C HIS A 117 -12.74 13.98 8.05
N ASN A 118 -11.79 14.82 7.60
CA ASN A 118 -10.50 14.40 7.05
C ASN A 118 -9.34 15.18 7.69
N ALA A 119 -8.17 14.57 7.76
CA ALA A 119 -6.93 15.19 8.17
C ALA A 119 -5.77 14.70 7.28
N VAL A 120 -5.20 15.57 6.45
CA VAL A 120 -4.02 15.26 5.61
C VAL A 120 -2.94 16.28 5.94
N VAL A 121 -1.97 15.88 6.75
CA VAL A 121 -1.06 16.78 7.44
C VAL A 121 0.41 16.39 7.30
N GLY A 122 1.32 17.35 7.46
CA GLY A 122 2.77 17.20 7.40
C GLY A 122 3.50 18.47 7.84
N GLY A 123 4.64 18.33 8.53
CA GLY A 123 5.50 19.46 8.91
C GLY A 123 5.14 20.28 10.14
N GLN A 124 3.98 20.03 10.74
CA GLN A 124 3.53 20.76 11.94
C GLN A 124 3.42 19.87 13.16
N LEU A 125 3.43 20.50 14.34
CA LEU A 125 2.82 19.92 15.53
C LEU A 125 1.28 20.05 15.45
N VAL A 126 0.59 18.91 15.49
CA VAL A 126 -0.83 18.80 15.85
C VAL A 126 -0.93 18.12 17.21
N CYS A 127 -1.49 18.79 18.21
CA CYS A 127 -1.68 18.23 19.54
C CYS A 127 -3.15 18.28 19.97
N VAL A 128 -3.68 17.16 20.41
CA VAL A 128 -5.02 17.01 20.97
C VAL A 128 -4.90 16.42 22.38
N GLN A 129 -5.27 17.21 23.38
CA GLN A 129 -5.22 16.78 24.80
C GLN A 129 -6.35 15.81 25.16
N GLY A 130 -7.50 15.89 24.46
CA GLY A 130 -8.59 14.92 24.53
C GLY A 130 -8.46 13.80 23.50
N THR A 131 -9.60 13.27 23.08
CA THR A 131 -9.70 12.26 22.02
C THR A 131 -9.66 12.92 20.65
N LEU A 132 -8.92 12.32 19.71
CA LEU A 132 -8.97 12.66 18.29
C LEU A 132 -9.85 11.65 17.55
N ARG A 133 -10.91 12.15 16.92
CA ARG A 133 -11.76 11.38 16.01
C ARG A 133 -11.65 11.93 14.59
N VAL A 134 -11.35 11.05 13.64
CA VAL A 134 -11.33 11.35 12.20
C VAL A 134 -12.30 10.41 11.48
N ASP A 135 -13.35 10.94 10.85
CA ASP A 135 -14.40 10.09 10.29
C ASP A 135 -13.97 9.30 9.04
N GLU A 136 -13.05 9.84 8.24
CA GLU A 136 -12.58 9.21 6.99
C GLU A 136 -11.08 8.94 6.97
N LEU A 137 -10.27 9.91 6.54
CA LEU A 137 -8.83 9.74 6.35
C LEU A 137 -8.02 10.59 7.34
N LEU A 138 -7.14 9.94 8.10
CA LEU A 138 -6.02 10.57 8.80
C LEU A 138 -4.72 10.18 8.09
N TRP A 139 -4.07 11.12 7.42
CA TRP A 139 -2.75 10.93 6.82
C TRP A 139 -1.72 11.87 7.45
N GLY A 140 -0.78 11.30 8.21
CA GLY A 140 0.44 11.98 8.68
C GLY A 140 1.62 11.64 7.78
N HIS A 141 2.32 12.66 7.28
CA HIS A 141 3.42 12.49 6.33
C HIS A 141 4.58 13.44 6.63
N HIS A 142 5.80 12.94 6.42
CA HIS A 142 7.08 13.65 6.55
C HIS A 142 7.60 13.81 7.98
N ASN A 143 8.91 13.65 8.15
CA ASN A 143 9.58 13.57 9.45
C ASN A 143 9.59 14.88 10.25
N HIS A 144 9.35 16.02 9.62
CA HIS A 144 9.21 17.30 10.33
C HIS A 144 7.83 17.49 10.98
N GLY A 145 6.87 16.59 10.73
CA GLY A 145 5.55 16.64 11.34
C GLY A 145 5.41 15.77 12.59
N GLU A 146 4.52 16.19 13.49
CA GLU A 146 4.33 15.54 14.77
C GLU A 146 2.84 15.55 15.18
N LEU A 147 2.30 14.40 15.61
CA LEU A 147 0.93 14.26 16.10
C LEU A 147 0.90 13.71 17.53
N TRP A 148 0.33 14.49 18.45
CA TRP A 148 0.12 14.12 19.85
C TRP A 148 -1.37 13.94 20.12
N VAL A 149 -1.76 12.80 20.65
CA VAL A 149 -3.14 12.53 21.07
C VAL A 149 -3.12 11.91 22.45
N HIS A 150 -3.68 12.59 23.44
CA HIS A 150 -3.60 12.14 24.85
C HIS A 150 -4.80 11.28 25.29
N GLY A 151 -5.97 11.48 24.70
CA GLY A 151 -7.22 10.81 25.07
C GLY A 151 -7.66 9.65 24.16
N GLY A 152 -6.80 9.18 23.26
CA GLY A 152 -7.08 8.10 22.30
C GLY A 152 -7.40 8.56 20.89
N LEU A 153 -7.17 7.68 19.93
CA LEU A 153 -7.37 7.91 18.49
C LEU A 153 -8.50 7.02 17.97
N GLN A 154 -9.44 7.62 17.25
CA GLN A 154 -10.45 6.93 16.44
C GLN A 154 -10.33 7.41 14.99
N ALA A 155 -10.11 6.49 14.06
CA ALA A 155 -10.11 6.82 12.63
C ALA A 155 -10.67 5.66 11.80
N ARG A 156 -11.30 5.96 10.66
CA ARG A 156 -11.65 4.89 9.71
C ARG A 156 -10.40 4.40 8.99
N VAL A 157 -9.68 5.30 8.32
CA VAL A 157 -8.39 5.03 7.69
C VAL A 157 -7.32 5.89 8.35
N ALA A 158 -6.24 5.27 8.83
CA ALA A 158 -5.05 5.99 9.27
C ALA A 158 -3.84 5.54 8.45
N LEU A 159 -3.18 6.51 7.83
CA LEU A 159 -1.98 6.35 7.02
C LEU A 159 -0.86 7.18 7.62
N PHE A 160 0.25 6.54 7.97
CA PHE A 160 1.42 7.22 8.50
C PHE A 160 2.65 6.79 7.73
N THR A 161 3.37 7.77 7.19
CA THR A 161 4.41 7.56 6.17
C THR A 161 5.57 8.52 6.38
N ASP A 162 6.73 8.19 5.81
CA ASP A 162 7.91 9.06 5.75
C ASP A 162 8.32 9.62 7.13
N GLU A 163 8.54 8.72 8.08
CA GLU A 163 9.08 9.04 9.41
C GLU A 163 8.25 10.03 10.27
N TYR A 164 6.98 10.29 9.92
CA TYR A 164 6.06 11.15 10.69
C TYR A 164 5.94 10.78 12.18
N HIS A 165 6.18 11.73 13.08
CA HIS A 165 6.27 11.45 14.52
C HIS A 165 4.90 11.31 15.19
N LEU A 166 4.69 10.21 15.93
CA LEU A 166 3.41 9.86 16.54
C LEU A 166 3.51 9.60 18.04
N HIS A 167 2.69 10.32 18.80
CA HIS A 167 2.59 10.22 20.27
C HIS A 167 1.12 10.01 20.68
N ILE A 168 0.64 8.78 20.54
CA ILE A 168 -0.73 8.39 20.88
C ILE A 168 -0.75 7.73 22.26
N LYS A 169 -1.53 8.30 23.18
CA LYS A 169 -1.88 7.72 24.47
C LYS A 169 -3.36 7.32 24.47
N GLY A 170 -3.72 6.35 25.29
CA GLY A 170 -5.08 5.81 25.36
C GLY A 170 -5.33 4.72 24.32
N SER A 171 -6.61 4.41 24.08
CA SER A 171 -7.01 3.40 23.09
C SER A 171 -6.88 3.92 21.66
N GLU A 172 -6.41 3.06 20.76
CA GLU A 172 -6.40 3.28 19.33
C GLU A 172 -7.43 2.36 18.67
N GLN A 173 -8.38 2.95 17.95
CA GLN A 173 -9.43 2.24 17.20
C GLN A 173 -9.39 2.73 15.76
N VAL A 174 -8.72 1.95 14.91
CA VAL A 174 -8.56 2.24 13.49
C VAL A 174 -9.03 1.04 12.68
N ASP A 175 -9.98 1.25 11.78
CA ASP A 175 -10.51 0.16 10.95
C ASP A 175 -9.45 -0.33 9.93
N PHE A 176 -8.78 0.63 9.27
CA PHE A 176 -7.71 0.36 8.31
C PHE A 176 -6.45 1.15 8.70
N LEU A 177 -5.55 0.49 9.45
CA LEU A 177 -4.26 1.05 9.84
C LEU A 177 -3.19 0.69 8.81
N LEU A 178 -2.52 1.71 8.27
CA LEU A 178 -1.37 1.64 7.38
C LEU A 178 -0.25 2.49 8.00
N ASP A 179 0.72 1.85 8.65
CA ASP A 179 1.68 2.56 9.50
C ASP A 179 3.11 2.11 9.22
N GLU A 180 3.84 2.88 8.42
CA GLU A 180 5.24 2.60 8.09
C GLU A 180 6.22 3.13 9.14
N VAL A 181 5.72 3.82 10.16
CA VAL A 181 6.54 4.64 11.05
C VAL A 181 6.73 4.01 12.42
N ARG A 182 5.65 3.43 12.94
CA ARG A 182 5.67 2.70 14.22
C ARG A 182 5.84 1.22 13.93
N ASN A 183 6.63 0.55 14.77
CA ASN A 183 6.77 -0.90 14.73
C ASN A 183 5.56 -1.60 15.41
N VAL A 184 4.36 -1.38 14.85
CA VAL A 184 3.09 -1.97 15.29
C VAL A 184 2.50 -2.80 14.15
N PRO A 185 1.75 -3.88 14.42
CA PRO A 185 1.07 -4.61 13.34
C PRO A 185 0.08 -3.70 12.59
N HIS A 186 0.15 -3.71 11.26
CA HIS A 186 -0.72 -2.92 10.38
C HIS A 186 -1.01 -3.69 9.08
N LEU A 187 -1.98 -3.24 8.28
CA LEU A 187 -2.47 -3.99 7.11
C LEU A 187 -1.51 -4.02 5.92
N ALA A 188 -0.52 -3.13 5.90
CA ALA A 188 0.46 -3.01 4.81
C ALA A 188 1.80 -3.69 5.11
N GLU A 189 1.94 -4.35 6.26
CA GLU A 189 3.23 -4.85 6.78
C GLU A 189 3.92 -5.85 5.84
N PHE A 190 3.14 -6.65 5.12
CA PHE A 190 3.66 -7.69 4.21
C PHE A 190 3.32 -7.45 2.74
N SER A 191 2.51 -6.42 2.47
CA SER A 191 2.05 -6.09 1.12
C SER A 191 1.45 -4.69 1.08
N SER A 192 1.92 -3.88 0.14
CA SER A 192 1.36 -2.56 -0.14
C SER A 192 0.02 -2.60 -0.88
N GLU A 193 -0.47 -3.79 -1.27
CA GLU A 193 -1.72 -3.91 -2.06
C GLU A 193 -2.98 -3.53 -1.30
N ILE A 194 -2.91 -3.33 0.03
CA ILE A 194 -3.98 -2.68 0.78
C ILE A 194 -4.22 -1.24 0.30
N VAL A 195 -3.19 -0.53 -0.19
CA VAL A 195 -3.36 0.78 -0.86
C VAL A 195 -4.26 0.63 -2.09
N GLY A 196 -4.08 -0.46 -2.83
CA GLY A 196 -4.96 -1.02 -3.87
C GLY A 196 -6.44 -1.00 -3.52
N ALA A 197 -6.75 -1.46 -2.31
CA ALA A 197 -8.12 -1.59 -1.84
C ALA A 197 -8.66 -0.29 -1.25
N VAL A 198 -7.81 0.51 -0.58
CA VAL A 198 -8.19 1.72 0.14
C VAL A 198 -8.32 2.94 -0.78
N PHE A 199 -7.38 3.15 -1.70
CA PHE A 199 -7.33 4.32 -2.58
C PHE A 199 -7.72 3.94 -4.00
N ALA A 200 -8.50 4.81 -4.64
CA ALA A 200 -8.84 4.65 -6.05
C ALA A 200 -7.61 4.94 -6.95
N PRO A 201 -7.51 4.32 -8.16
CA PRO A 201 -6.32 4.41 -9.00
C PRO A 201 -5.89 5.83 -9.38
N GLU A 202 -6.82 6.78 -9.44
CA GLU A 202 -6.52 8.19 -9.72
C GLU A 202 -5.60 8.84 -8.68
N PHE A 203 -5.57 8.31 -7.45
CA PHE A 203 -4.71 8.85 -6.39
C PHE A 203 -3.29 8.29 -6.41
N TYR A 204 -2.95 7.44 -7.37
CA TYR A 204 -1.61 6.86 -7.42
C TYR A 204 -0.63 7.82 -8.07
N ASP A 205 0.59 7.80 -7.56
CA ASP A 205 1.72 8.37 -8.28
C ASP A 205 2.42 7.23 -9.01
N GLY A 206 2.82 7.46 -10.26
CA GLY A 206 3.65 6.43 -10.88
C GLY A 206 2.93 5.16 -11.37
N VAL A 207 3.73 4.30 -12.01
CA VAL A 207 3.57 2.85 -11.96
C VAL A 207 4.59 2.33 -10.94
N ASP A 208 4.20 2.40 -9.67
CA ASP A 208 5.06 2.04 -8.54
C ASP A 208 4.97 0.53 -8.22
N ALA A 209 6.09 -0.12 -7.90
CA ALA A 209 6.13 -1.55 -7.61
C ALA A 209 5.62 -1.87 -6.19
N GLY A 210 5.60 -0.87 -5.32
CA GLY A 210 5.21 -0.93 -3.91
C GLY A 210 6.38 -1.18 -2.97
N GLU A 211 7.62 -0.98 -3.45
CA GLU A 211 8.85 -1.32 -2.73
C GLU A 211 9.53 -0.07 -2.13
N GLY A 212 9.20 1.13 -2.64
CA GLY A 212 9.65 2.43 -2.11
C GLY A 212 8.83 2.95 -0.92
N GLY A 213 7.85 2.19 -0.44
CA GLY A 213 6.94 2.56 0.65
C GLY A 213 5.61 3.16 0.16
N LEU A 214 4.64 3.29 1.07
CA LEU A 214 3.26 3.67 0.77
C LEU A 214 3.15 5.12 0.28
N ALA A 215 4.03 6.01 0.75
CA ALA A 215 4.04 7.40 0.27
C ALA A 215 4.43 7.51 -1.21
N ALA A 216 5.38 6.69 -1.68
CA ALA A 216 5.82 6.69 -3.08
C ALA A 216 4.70 6.29 -4.04
N MET A 217 3.80 5.40 -3.58
CA MET A 217 2.66 4.95 -4.37
C MET A 217 1.54 5.99 -4.55
N LEU A 218 1.50 7.03 -3.72
CA LEU A 218 0.34 7.93 -3.62
C LEU A 218 0.69 9.36 -4.01
N ASN A 219 -0.13 9.94 -4.89
CA ASN A 219 -0.05 11.34 -5.22
C ASN A 219 -0.72 12.17 -4.12
N ARG A 220 0.07 12.56 -3.11
CA ARG A 220 -0.39 13.35 -1.96
C ARG A 220 -1.09 14.65 -2.37
N ASN A 221 -0.63 15.31 -3.44
CA ASN A 221 -1.24 16.55 -3.93
C ASN A 221 -2.67 16.33 -4.45
N GLN A 222 -2.91 15.22 -5.14
CA GLN A 222 -4.26 14.86 -5.59
C GLN A 222 -5.18 14.50 -4.41
N VAL A 223 -4.66 13.76 -3.42
CA VAL A 223 -5.42 13.47 -2.19
C VAL A 223 -5.79 14.75 -1.45
N LEU A 224 -4.84 15.68 -1.29
CA LEU A 224 -5.09 17.01 -0.72
C LEU A 224 -6.16 17.78 -1.49
N ALA A 225 -6.10 17.79 -2.82
CA ALA A 225 -7.09 18.47 -3.65
C ALA A 225 -8.50 17.87 -3.46
N ALA A 226 -8.61 16.54 -3.41
CA ALA A 226 -9.89 15.85 -3.21
C ALA A 226 -10.53 16.18 -1.86
N VAL A 227 -9.77 16.05 -0.77
CA VAL A 227 -10.30 16.31 0.59
C VAL A 227 -10.65 17.78 0.79
N ARG A 228 -9.89 18.71 0.18
CA ARG A 228 -10.21 20.15 0.17
C ARG A 228 -11.49 20.46 -0.60
N ALA A 229 -11.80 19.69 -1.64
CA ALA A 229 -13.05 19.78 -2.39
C ALA A 229 -14.22 19.06 -1.69
N GLY A 230 -14.03 18.47 -0.51
CA GLY A 230 -15.04 17.68 0.19
C GLY A 230 -15.32 16.32 -0.45
N GLN A 231 -14.40 15.83 -1.29
CA GLN A 231 -14.46 14.51 -1.91
C GLN A 231 -13.70 13.50 -1.04
N SER A 232 -14.10 12.24 -1.10
CA SER A 232 -13.38 11.16 -0.43
C SER A 232 -12.20 10.71 -1.27
N ALA A 233 -11.02 10.65 -0.67
CA ALA A 233 -9.83 10.06 -1.28
C ALA A 233 -9.78 8.53 -1.09
N VAL A 234 -10.67 7.97 -0.27
CA VAL A 234 -10.63 6.58 0.15
C VAL A 234 -11.95 5.87 -0.16
N ARG A 235 -11.88 4.59 -0.51
CA ARG A 235 -13.04 3.75 -0.78
C ARG A 235 -13.80 3.47 0.52
N THR A 236 -15.08 3.10 0.39
CA THR A 236 -15.94 2.71 1.51
C THR A 236 -15.44 1.41 2.15
N SER A 237 -15.60 1.22 3.47
CA SER A 237 -15.21 -0.01 4.17
C SER A 237 -15.80 -1.27 3.53
N ALA A 238 -17.09 -1.25 3.18
CA ALA A 238 -17.75 -2.38 2.50
C ALA A 238 -17.12 -2.72 1.14
N GLY A 239 -16.63 -1.72 0.41
CA GLY A 239 -15.92 -1.91 -0.86
C GLY A 239 -14.51 -2.48 -0.65
N ILE A 240 -13.81 -2.06 0.40
CA ILE A 240 -12.51 -2.59 0.79
C ILE A 240 -12.66 -4.05 1.21
N ASP A 241 -13.59 -4.36 2.10
CA ASP A 241 -13.85 -5.71 2.62
C ASP A 241 -14.35 -6.67 1.54
N ALA A 242 -15.08 -6.18 0.54
CA ALA A 242 -15.53 -7.00 -0.59
C ALA A 242 -14.37 -7.44 -1.50
N ASP A 243 -13.38 -6.57 -1.71
CA ASP A 243 -12.19 -6.89 -2.50
C ASP A 243 -11.17 -7.69 -1.69
N GLN A 244 -11.02 -7.40 -0.39
CA GLN A 244 -10.05 -8.06 0.50
C GLN A 244 -10.73 -8.68 1.75
N PRO A 245 -11.62 -9.67 1.58
CA PRO A 245 -12.18 -10.40 2.70
C PRO A 245 -11.08 -11.08 3.52
N MET A 246 -11.14 -10.93 4.84
CA MET A 246 -10.16 -11.48 5.77
C MET A 246 -10.81 -12.42 6.79
N ALA A 247 -10.23 -13.61 6.97
CA ALA A 247 -10.69 -14.57 7.97
C ALA A 247 -10.08 -14.27 9.37
N HIS A 248 -10.52 -13.19 10.01
CA HIS A 248 -10.04 -12.78 11.34
C HIS A 248 -10.21 -13.87 12.42
N ASP A 249 -11.18 -14.76 12.24
CA ASP A 249 -11.52 -15.89 13.11
C ASP A 249 -10.64 -17.14 12.89
N LEU A 250 -9.71 -17.13 11.93
CA LEU A 250 -8.89 -18.31 11.62
C LEU A 250 -8.04 -18.78 12.81
N CYS A 251 -7.45 -17.84 13.53
CA CYS A 251 -6.63 -18.09 14.72
C CYS A 251 -7.12 -17.19 15.85
N ALA A 252 -7.10 -17.69 17.09
CA ALA A 252 -7.54 -16.92 18.26
C ALA A 252 -6.60 -15.75 18.59
N ASP A 253 -5.32 -15.91 18.27
CA ASP A 253 -4.26 -14.91 18.41
C ASP A 253 -3.23 -15.09 17.30
N ASN A 254 -2.10 -14.36 17.37
CA ASN A 254 -1.00 -14.44 16.41
C ASN A 254 0.17 -15.29 16.92
N ALA A 255 0.02 -16.05 18.01
CA ALA A 255 1.12 -16.80 18.61
C ALA A 255 1.51 -18.02 17.74
N ILE A 256 2.77 -18.43 17.83
CA ILE A 256 3.24 -19.69 17.22
C ILE A 256 2.83 -20.85 18.13
N SER A 257 1.55 -21.25 18.11
CA SER A 257 0.99 -22.31 18.97
C SER A 257 0.66 -23.58 18.18
N ILE A 258 0.44 -24.71 18.89
CA ILE A 258 0.01 -25.97 18.24
C ILE A 258 -1.34 -25.76 17.54
N GLU A 259 -2.23 -25.02 18.19
CA GLU A 259 -3.57 -24.68 17.71
C GLU A 259 -3.48 -23.85 16.43
N ASN A 260 -2.65 -22.81 16.41
CA ASN A 260 -2.54 -21.92 15.25
C ASN A 260 -1.80 -22.59 14.09
N ILE A 261 -0.76 -23.40 14.34
CA ILE A 261 -0.10 -24.18 13.27
C ILE A 261 -1.10 -25.12 12.60
N ARG A 262 -1.89 -25.84 13.40
CA ARG A 262 -2.96 -26.70 12.86
C ARG A 262 -4.03 -25.92 12.13
N ALA A 263 -4.48 -24.80 12.68
CA ALA A 263 -5.48 -23.95 12.04
C ALA A 263 -5.03 -23.49 10.66
N VAL A 264 -3.75 -23.14 10.50
CA VAL A 264 -3.16 -22.69 9.23
C VAL A 264 -3.04 -23.81 8.19
N VAL A 265 -2.57 -25.00 8.58
CA VAL A 265 -2.37 -26.10 7.61
C VAL A 265 -3.66 -26.82 7.27
N HIS A 266 -4.68 -26.80 8.13
CA HIS A 266 -6.00 -27.40 7.88
C HIS A 266 -7.00 -26.40 7.28
N THR A 267 -6.55 -25.67 6.24
CA THR A 267 -7.36 -24.68 5.51
C THR A 267 -7.68 -25.15 4.08
N PRO A 268 -8.70 -24.57 3.43
CA PRO A 268 -8.97 -24.80 2.01
C PRO A 268 -7.91 -24.20 1.07
N VAL A 269 -6.86 -23.57 1.60
CA VAL A 269 -5.70 -23.12 0.83
C VAL A 269 -4.94 -24.32 0.27
N ILE A 270 -4.87 -25.42 1.03
CA ILE A 270 -4.38 -26.70 0.53
C ILE A 270 -5.54 -27.41 -0.18
N ALA A 271 -5.37 -27.73 -1.46
CA ALA A 271 -6.44 -28.34 -2.25
C ALA A 271 -6.81 -29.73 -1.69
N HIS A 272 -8.08 -30.15 -1.86
CA HIS A 272 -8.65 -31.38 -1.29
C HIS A 272 -7.90 -32.70 -1.63
N LYS A 273 -6.99 -32.70 -2.61
CA LYS A 273 -6.18 -33.88 -3.01
C LYS A 273 -4.68 -33.65 -2.86
N GLU A 274 -4.31 -32.47 -2.39
CA GLU A 274 -2.94 -32.10 -2.12
C GLU A 274 -2.71 -32.17 -0.61
N HIS A 275 -1.46 -32.31 -0.23
CA HIS A 275 -1.05 -32.26 1.17
C HIS A 275 -0.17 -31.06 1.48
N LYS A 276 0.19 -30.29 0.45
CA LYS A 276 1.10 -29.16 0.55
C LYS A 276 0.57 -28.00 -0.28
N ALA A 277 0.80 -26.79 0.19
CA ALA A 277 0.66 -25.57 -0.59
C ALA A 277 1.84 -24.65 -0.27
N SER A 278 2.26 -23.85 -1.25
CA SER A 278 3.30 -22.84 -1.06
C SER A 278 2.80 -21.47 -1.50
N GLY A 279 3.49 -20.45 -1.02
CA GLY A 279 3.28 -19.06 -1.38
C GLY A 279 4.47 -18.24 -0.95
N TRP A 280 4.45 -16.96 -1.28
CA TRP A 280 5.48 -16.02 -0.87
C TRP A 280 4.87 -14.63 -0.66
N PHE A 281 5.61 -13.78 0.04
CA PHE A 281 5.35 -12.36 0.19
C PHE A 281 6.71 -11.67 0.40
N LEU A 282 6.92 -10.50 -0.20
CA LEU A 282 8.23 -9.83 -0.21
C LEU A 282 9.35 -10.83 -0.58
N GLN A 283 10.41 -10.88 0.23
CA GLN A 283 11.54 -11.81 0.14
C GLN A 283 11.38 -13.07 1.02
N THR A 284 10.15 -13.42 1.40
CA THR A 284 9.86 -14.59 2.24
C THR A 284 8.99 -15.60 1.49
N ASP A 285 9.46 -16.83 1.36
CA ASP A 285 8.67 -17.96 0.89
C ASP A 285 8.22 -18.84 2.06
N PHE A 286 7.12 -19.56 1.87
CA PHE A 286 6.66 -20.53 2.84
C PHE A 286 6.01 -21.74 2.17
N SER A 287 5.96 -22.84 2.90
CA SER A 287 5.15 -24.00 2.57
C SER A 287 4.35 -24.48 3.78
N LEU A 288 3.11 -24.86 3.51
CA LEU A 288 2.18 -25.47 4.44
C LEU A 288 2.13 -26.96 4.12
N CYS A 289 2.18 -27.81 5.14
CA CYS A 289 2.11 -29.25 4.98
C CYS A 289 1.13 -29.83 5.99
N GLN A 290 0.11 -30.52 5.48
CA GLN A 290 -0.77 -31.36 6.30
C GLN A 290 -0.09 -32.70 6.56
N ARG A 291 -0.40 -33.28 7.71
CA ARG A 291 0.07 -34.62 8.06
C ARG A 291 -0.39 -35.66 7.04
N HIS A 292 0.54 -36.34 6.39
CA HIS A 292 0.28 -37.40 5.41
C HIS A 292 1.45 -38.38 5.34
N VAL A 293 1.30 -39.45 4.58
CA VAL A 293 2.41 -40.30 4.14
C VAL A 293 2.66 -39.95 2.69
N ASP A 294 3.89 -39.54 2.37
CA ASP A 294 4.23 -39.17 1.00
C ASP A 294 4.43 -40.40 0.10
N GLU A 295 4.71 -40.16 -1.19
CA GLU A 295 4.85 -41.22 -2.20
C GLU A 295 6.03 -42.17 -1.92
N GLU A 296 7.01 -41.72 -1.13
CA GLU A 296 8.19 -42.50 -0.71
C GLU A 296 7.90 -43.35 0.53
N GLY A 297 6.73 -43.18 1.15
CA GLY A 297 6.33 -43.87 2.37
C GLY A 297 6.75 -43.15 3.65
N ASP A 298 7.29 -41.93 3.55
CA ASP A 298 7.73 -41.16 4.70
C ASP A 298 6.55 -40.44 5.35
N ALA A 299 6.48 -40.54 6.69
CA ALA A 299 5.50 -39.82 7.47
C ALA A 299 5.87 -38.33 7.56
N ARG A 300 4.96 -37.47 7.11
CA ARG A 300 5.05 -36.02 7.26
C ARG A 300 4.10 -35.57 8.34
N ASP A 301 4.56 -34.72 9.25
CA ASP A 301 3.73 -34.07 10.27
C ASP A 301 3.09 -32.77 9.77
N ASP A 302 2.12 -32.25 10.53
CA ASP A 302 1.61 -30.90 10.29
C ASP A 302 2.76 -29.91 10.51
N ASN A 303 3.13 -29.16 9.47
CA ASN A 303 4.23 -28.21 9.57
C ASN A 303 4.09 -27.00 8.65
N VAL A 304 4.76 -25.92 9.06
CA VAL A 304 4.97 -24.72 8.27
C VAL A 304 6.48 -24.52 8.17
N PHE A 305 6.99 -24.48 6.95
CA PHE A 305 8.36 -24.11 6.64
C PHE A 305 8.37 -22.71 6.06
N ILE A 306 9.27 -21.86 6.55
CA ILE A 306 9.38 -20.46 6.13
C ILE A 306 10.84 -20.15 5.83
N THR A 307 11.12 -19.58 4.67
CA THR A 307 12.45 -19.10 4.29
C THR A 307 12.39 -17.60 4.07
N VAL A 308 13.11 -16.86 4.91
CA VAL A 308 13.45 -15.46 4.67
C VAL A 308 14.74 -15.48 3.87
N TRP A 309 14.66 -15.10 2.60
CA TRP A 309 15.67 -15.42 1.59
C TRP A 309 17.09 -15.18 2.04
N LYS A 310 17.89 -16.26 2.01
CA LYS A 310 19.32 -16.28 2.38
C LYS A 310 19.64 -15.53 3.68
N ALA A 311 18.68 -15.46 4.61
CA ALA A 311 18.83 -14.88 5.94
C ALA A 311 18.50 -15.93 7.00
N TRP A 312 17.30 -16.51 6.92
CA TRP A 312 16.77 -17.44 7.91
C TRP A 312 15.89 -18.51 7.28
N ASP A 313 16.00 -19.74 7.76
CA ASP A 313 14.92 -20.73 7.59
C ASP A 313 14.33 -21.07 8.95
N PHE A 314 13.02 -21.30 8.96
CA PHE A 314 12.24 -21.71 10.12
C PHE A 314 11.43 -22.95 9.79
N TYR A 315 11.41 -23.91 10.71
CA TYR A 315 10.58 -25.11 10.63
C TYR A 315 9.72 -25.19 11.89
N LEU A 316 8.40 -25.05 11.71
CA LEU A 316 7.40 -25.01 12.76
C LEU A 316 6.50 -26.23 12.60
N SER A 317 6.66 -27.27 13.44
CA SER A 317 5.90 -28.52 13.30
C SER A 317 5.14 -28.90 14.56
N VAL A 318 4.10 -29.70 14.34
CA VAL A 318 3.32 -30.37 15.39
C VAL A 318 3.47 -31.89 15.23
N GLU A 319 4.40 -32.44 15.99
CA GLU A 319 4.72 -33.86 15.99
C GLU A 319 3.80 -34.65 16.91
N GLN A 320 3.56 -35.91 16.58
CA GLN A 320 2.81 -36.85 17.42
C GLN A 320 3.78 -37.75 18.19
N VAL A 321 4.15 -37.34 19.40
CA VAL A 321 5.09 -38.08 20.24
C VAL A 321 4.33 -39.06 21.14
N PRO A 322 4.80 -40.30 21.37
CA PRO A 322 4.15 -41.22 22.29
C PRO A 322 3.96 -40.58 23.67
N ALA A 323 2.73 -40.62 24.20
CA ALA A 323 2.44 -40.01 25.49
C ALA A 323 3.30 -40.65 26.61
N PRO A 324 3.82 -39.86 27.57
CA PRO A 324 4.56 -40.41 28.71
C PRO A 324 3.64 -41.33 29.52
N ARG A 325 3.95 -42.63 29.54
CA ARG A 325 3.10 -43.68 30.14
C ARG A 325 3.64 -44.19 31.47
N ASN A 326 2.73 -44.39 32.40
CA ASN A 326 2.98 -45.19 33.61
C ASN A 326 3.04 -46.69 33.28
N TRP A 327 3.68 -47.47 34.14
CA TRP A 327 4.00 -48.89 33.89
C TRP A 327 2.76 -49.77 33.64
N LEU A 328 1.61 -49.46 34.27
CA LEU A 328 0.34 -50.19 34.10
C LEU A 328 -0.26 -50.03 32.69
N GLU A 329 -0.15 -48.84 32.09
CA GLU A 329 -0.71 -48.52 30.76
C GLU A 329 0.09 -49.19 29.64
N ARG A 330 1.40 -49.40 29.87
CA ARG A 330 2.27 -50.16 28.96
C ARG A 330 1.90 -51.64 28.90
N LEU A 331 1.44 -52.22 30.01
CA LEU A 331 0.98 -53.61 30.06
C LEU A 331 -0.39 -53.79 29.40
N ALA A 332 -1.33 -52.86 29.63
CA ALA A 332 -2.67 -52.93 29.06
C ALA A 332 -2.68 -52.90 27.52
N THR A 333 -1.86 -52.04 26.90
CA THR A 333 -1.78 -51.94 25.43
C THR A 333 -1.08 -53.12 24.77
N LYS A 334 -0.17 -53.81 25.48
CA LYS A 334 0.46 -55.06 25.01
C LYS A 334 -0.55 -56.21 24.91
N VAL A 335 -1.57 -56.21 25.76
CA VAL A 335 -2.61 -57.25 25.78
C VAL A 335 -3.73 -56.93 24.76
N TRP A 336 -4.00 -55.66 24.46
CA TRP A 336 -5.19 -55.24 23.69
C TRP A 336 -4.92 -54.76 22.25
N ARG A 337 -3.67 -54.84 21.73
CA ARG A 337 -3.28 -54.34 20.38
C ARG A 337 -3.84 -52.94 20.06
N SER A 338 -4.03 -52.11 21.07
CA SER A 338 -4.54 -50.75 20.89
C SER A 338 -3.42 -49.83 20.45
N ALA A 339 -3.72 -48.92 19.52
CA ALA A 339 -2.79 -47.88 19.08
C ALA A 339 -2.20 -47.13 20.28
N VAL A 340 -0.90 -46.83 20.23
CA VAL A 340 -0.22 -46.07 21.29
C VAL A 340 -0.79 -44.64 21.27
N PRO A 341 -1.38 -44.13 22.37
CA PRO A 341 -1.78 -42.73 22.47
C PRO A 341 -0.57 -41.83 22.27
N THR A 342 -0.70 -40.89 21.35
CA THR A 342 0.28 -39.84 21.10
C THR A 342 -0.21 -38.53 21.71
N ALA A 343 0.74 -37.66 22.05
CA ALA A 343 0.50 -36.29 22.43
C ALA A 343 1.11 -35.37 21.36
N ALA A 344 0.42 -34.27 21.07
CA ALA A 344 0.92 -33.26 20.16
C ALA A 344 2.06 -32.49 20.84
N GLN A 345 3.21 -32.40 20.20
CA GLN A 345 4.34 -31.62 20.66
C GLN A 345 4.74 -30.62 19.58
N ARG A 346 5.00 -29.38 19.99
CA ARG A 346 5.51 -28.32 19.11
C ARG A 346 7.02 -28.45 18.99
N THR A 347 7.52 -28.54 17.77
CA THR A 347 8.96 -28.47 17.46
C THR A 347 9.21 -27.21 16.64
N LEU A 348 10.10 -26.35 17.13
CA LEU A 348 10.49 -25.11 16.46
C LEU A 348 11.99 -25.16 16.20
N LEU A 349 12.38 -25.10 14.93
CA LEU A 349 13.78 -25.08 14.52
C LEU A 349 14.05 -23.86 13.65
N TYR A 350 15.30 -23.40 13.67
CA TYR A 350 15.78 -22.35 12.79
C TYR A 350 17.19 -22.65 12.29
N ARG A 351 17.58 -22.06 11.17
CA ARG A 351 18.99 -21.93 10.76
C ARG A 351 19.23 -20.56 10.15
N ARG A 352 20.44 -20.04 10.36
CA ARG A 352 20.90 -18.75 9.81
C ARG A 352 21.73 -18.99 8.56
N TYR A 353 21.64 -18.09 7.61
CA TYR A 353 22.54 -18.07 6.45
C TYR A 353 23.78 -17.23 6.71
N THR A 354 24.90 -17.61 6.11
CA THR A 354 26.15 -16.84 6.13
C THR A 354 26.77 -16.92 4.75
N GLN A 355 26.95 -15.78 4.07
CA GLN A 355 27.48 -15.72 2.71
C GLN A 355 26.69 -16.58 1.71
N GLY A 356 25.35 -16.56 1.81
CA GLY A 356 24.46 -17.30 0.90
C GLY A 356 24.28 -18.78 1.23
N GLU A 357 25.04 -19.33 2.18
CA GLU A 357 24.98 -20.74 2.56
C GLU A 357 24.21 -20.96 3.88
N PRO A 358 23.35 -21.98 3.97
CA PRO A 358 22.61 -22.29 5.17
C PRO A 358 23.51 -22.93 6.25
N GLY A 359 23.45 -22.41 7.47
CA GLY A 359 24.07 -23.02 8.64
C GLY A 359 23.31 -24.25 9.16
N PRO A 360 23.77 -24.86 10.28
CA PRO A 360 23.10 -25.99 10.89
C PRO A 360 21.77 -25.60 11.54
N TRP A 361 20.81 -26.53 11.53
CA TRP A 361 19.55 -26.42 12.26
C TRP A 361 19.78 -26.38 13.77
N GLN A 362 19.08 -25.47 14.44
CA GLN A 362 19.12 -25.21 15.87
C GLN A 362 17.69 -25.13 16.42
N VAL A 363 17.53 -25.42 17.72
CA VAL A 363 16.23 -25.29 18.39
C VAL A 363 15.91 -23.82 18.62
N LEU A 364 14.71 -23.41 18.22
CA LEU A 364 14.21 -22.06 18.42
C LEU A 364 13.46 -21.96 19.77
N THR A 365 14.11 -21.38 20.77
CA THR A 365 13.55 -21.22 22.13
C THR A 365 13.04 -19.79 22.36
N PRO A 366 11.83 -19.59 22.93
CA PRO A 366 11.29 -18.27 23.23
C PRO A 366 12.12 -17.50 24.27
N PRO A 367 12.31 -16.17 24.14
CA PRO A 367 12.86 -15.34 25.20
C PRO A 367 11.95 -15.32 26.45
N PRO A 368 12.49 -15.24 27.68
CA PRO A 368 13.91 -15.08 28.03
C PRO A 368 14.64 -16.40 28.34
N ASP A 369 14.16 -17.54 27.83
CA ASP A 369 14.72 -18.85 28.18
C ASP A 369 16.21 -18.98 27.81
N ALA A 370 16.94 -19.78 28.60
CA ALA A 370 18.37 -20.02 28.37
C ALA A 370 18.61 -20.69 27.01
N GLY A 371 19.51 -20.10 26.21
CA GLY A 371 19.77 -20.54 24.82
C GLY A 371 18.82 -19.94 23.77
N SER A 372 17.98 -18.97 24.15
CA SER A 372 17.20 -18.19 23.17
C SER A 372 18.11 -17.36 22.26
N ALA A 373 17.68 -17.20 21.01
CA ALA A 373 18.29 -16.31 20.02
C ALA A 373 17.27 -15.21 19.69
N PRO A 374 17.31 -14.04 20.38
CA PRO A 374 16.25 -13.04 20.28
C PRO A 374 16.04 -12.50 18.85
N GLU A 375 17.11 -12.36 18.07
CA GLU A 375 17.04 -11.96 16.66
C GLU A 375 16.28 -12.99 15.81
N ALA A 376 16.61 -14.28 15.97
CA ALA A 376 15.94 -15.37 15.26
C ALA A 376 14.47 -15.50 15.69
N TRP A 377 14.19 -15.32 16.98
CA TRP A 377 12.82 -15.33 17.50
C TRP A 377 11.99 -14.19 16.91
N LYS A 378 12.51 -12.95 16.92
CA LYS A 378 11.85 -11.78 16.33
C LYS A 378 11.61 -11.96 14.83
N ALA A 379 12.60 -12.48 14.10
CA ALA A 379 12.47 -12.77 12.67
C ALA A 379 11.41 -13.86 12.41
N CYS A 380 11.38 -14.92 13.22
CA CYS A 380 10.37 -15.98 13.13
C CYS A 380 8.96 -15.44 13.42
N GLU A 381 8.78 -14.62 14.46
CA GLU A 381 7.49 -14.02 14.79
C GLU A 381 6.97 -13.10 13.68
N HIS A 382 7.85 -12.30 13.08
CA HIS A 382 7.48 -11.45 11.94
C HIS A 382 7.13 -12.28 10.71
N ALA A 383 7.94 -13.27 10.33
CA ALA A 383 7.66 -14.14 9.19
C ALA A 383 6.38 -14.99 9.40
N TRP A 384 6.13 -15.47 10.62
CA TRP A 384 4.89 -16.15 10.99
C TRP A 384 3.66 -15.24 10.85
N ARG A 385 3.76 -13.98 11.24
CA ARG A 385 2.67 -13.01 11.03
C ARG A 385 2.36 -12.80 9.55
N GLY A 386 3.37 -12.82 8.67
CA GLY A 386 3.17 -12.77 7.22
C GLY A 386 2.47 -14.00 6.67
N VAL A 387 2.81 -15.20 7.16
CA VAL A 387 2.07 -16.43 6.82
C VAL A 387 0.61 -16.35 7.29
N LEU A 388 0.37 -15.86 8.52
CA LEU A 388 -0.99 -15.68 9.03
C LEU A 388 -1.79 -14.67 8.17
N ASP A 389 -1.18 -13.54 7.80
CA ASP A 389 -1.80 -12.54 6.94
C ASP A 389 -2.19 -13.14 5.58
N TYR A 390 -1.24 -13.78 4.90
CA TYR A 390 -1.46 -14.45 3.63
C TYR A 390 -2.61 -15.47 3.72
N VAL A 391 -2.57 -16.36 4.72
CA VAL A 391 -3.55 -17.45 4.85
C VAL A 391 -4.93 -16.91 5.24
N ARG A 392 -5.01 -15.87 6.08
CA ARG A 392 -6.28 -15.21 6.42
C ARG A 392 -6.94 -14.58 5.21
N LYS A 393 -6.17 -13.89 4.37
CA LYS A 393 -6.64 -13.34 3.08
C LYS A 393 -7.06 -14.46 2.13
N ALA A 394 -6.27 -15.52 2.03
CA ALA A 394 -6.56 -16.68 1.17
C ALA A 394 -7.85 -17.42 1.57
N VAL A 395 -8.07 -17.66 2.87
CA VAL A 395 -9.30 -18.25 3.41
C VAL A 395 -10.48 -17.31 3.22
N GLY A 396 -10.28 -16.00 3.42
CA GLY A 396 -11.29 -14.99 3.16
C GLY A 396 -11.76 -15.00 1.70
N GLN A 397 -10.81 -15.00 0.75
CA GLN A 397 -11.10 -15.17 -0.68
C GLN A 397 -11.88 -16.45 -0.94
N HIS A 398 -11.45 -17.60 -0.41
CA HIS A 398 -12.17 -18.86 -0.59
C HIS A 398 -13.62 -18.79 -0.07
N ARG A 399 -13.83 -18.26 1.15
CA ARG A 399 -15.18 -18.10 1.75
C ARG A 399 -16.07 -17.19 0.90
N ALA A 400 -15.49 -16.16 0.29
CA ALA A 400 -16.17 -15.24 -0.64
C ALA A 400 -16.23 -15.75 -2.10
N ARG A 401 -15.76 -16.97 -2.38
CA ARG A 401 -15.69 -17.58 -3.72
C ARG A 401 -14.75 -16.89 -4.72
N TYR A 402 -13.64 -16.36 -4.23
CA TYR A 402 -12.52 -15.77 -4.99
C TYR A 402 -12.89 -14.53 -5.83
N PRO A 403 -13.48 -13.48 -5.24
CA PRO A 403 -13.88 -12.28 -5.99
C PRO A 403 -12.73 -11.62 -6.74
N LEU A 404 -11.52 -11.54 -6.15
CA LEU A 404 -10.36 -10.96 -6.84
C LEU A 404 -9.93 -11.76 -8.06
N TYR A 405 -9.91 -13.09 -7.95
CA TYR A 405 -9.53 -13.95 -9.06
C TYR A 405 -10.59 -13.92 -10.17
N GLN A 406 -11.87 -13.86 -9.84
CA GLN A 406 -12.94 -13.66 -10.82
C GLN A 406 -12.77 -12.32 -11.56
N ARG A 407 -12.41 -11.24 -10.84
CA ARG A 407 -12.09 -9.94 -11.44
C ARG A 407 -10.85 -10.04 -12.35
N LEU A 408 -9.80 -10.74 -11.92
CA LEU A 408 -8.62 -11.01 -12.74
C LEU A 408 -8.99 -11.67 -14.07
N GLN A 409 -9.80 -12.74 -14.05
CA GLN A 409 -10.23 -13.44 -15.24
C GLN A 409 -11.14 -12.59 -16.15
N ALA A 410 -11.96 -11.72 -15.56
CA ALA A 410 -12.82 -10.81 -16.32
C ALA A 410 -12.04 -9.65 -16.97
N THR A 411 -10.98 -9.16 -16.30
CA THR A 411 -10.13 -8.08 -16.80
C THR A 411 -9.14 -8.58 -17.84
N LEU A 412 -8.41 -9.66 -17.54
CA LEU A 412 -7.35 -10.22 -18.39
C LEU A 412 -7.88 -11.39 -19.23
N THR A 413 -8.75 -11.08 -20.18
CA THR A 413 -9.20 -12.04 -21.20
C THR A 413 -8.17 -12.15 -22.31
N ALA A 414 -8.21 -13.25 -23.08
CA ALA A 414 -7.34 -13.42 -24.25
C ALA A 414 -7.49 -12.25 -25.25
N GLU A 415 -8.73 -11.80 -25.49
CA GLU A 415 -9.03 -10.66 -26.36
C GLU A 415 -8.43 -9.35 -25.83
N HIS A 416 -8.56 -9.08 -24.53
CA HIS A 416 -7.98 -7.87 -23.94
C HIS A 416 -6.45 -7.88 -23.98
N ILE A 417 -5.82 -9.03 -23.72
CA ILE A 417 -4.37 -9.21 -23.80
C ILE A 417 -3.90 -9.05 -25.24
N GLU A 418 -4.60 -9.65 -26.21
CA GLU A 418 -4.32 -9.46 -27.63
C GLU A 418 -4.40 -8.00 -28.05
N ALA A 419 -5.51 -7.32 -27.72
CA ALA A 419 -5.72 -5.93 -28.09
C ALA A 419 -4.63 -5.02 -27.47
N PHE A 420 -4.25 -5.27 -26.22
CA PHE A 420 -3.23 -4.50 -25.53
C PHE A 420 -1.82 -4.78 -26.08
N THR A 421 -1.46 -6.05 -26.26
CA THR A 421 -0.13 -6.43 -26.78
C THR A 421 0.01 -6.17 -28.28
N SER A 422 -1.05 -5.85 -29.01
CA SER A 422 -0.99 -5.44 -30.42
C SER A 422 -0.73 -3.94 -30.62
N LEU A 423 -0.62 -3.15 -29.55
CA LEU A 423 -0.28 -1.74 -29.66
C LEU A 423 1.13 -1.56 -30.26
N PRO A 424 1.41 -0.48 -31.01
CA PRO A 424 2.69 -0.27 -31.69
C PRO A 424 3.93 -0.36 -30.80
N VAL A 425 3.81 -0.01 -29.51
CA VAL A 425 4.90 -0.15 -28.55
C VAL A 425 5.41 -1.60 -28.46
N PHE A 426 4.53 -2.59 -28.56
CA PHE A 426 4.88 -4.01 -28.51
C PHE A 426 4.98 -4.67 -29.89
N ALA A 427 4.27 -4.16 -30.90
CA ALA A 427 4.30 -4.73 -32.25
C ALA A 427 5.47 -4.20 -33.10
N GLU A 428 5.96 -2.98 -32.82
CA GLU A 428 6.96 -2.30 -33.65
C GLU A 428 8.25 -1.98 -32.89
N GLN A 429 8.16 -1.46 -31.66
CA GLN A 429 9.32 -1.01 -30.89
C GLN A 429 9.97 -2.17 -30.11
N TYR A 430 9.22 -2.75 -29.17
CA TYR A 430 9.63 -3.86 -28.31
C TYR A 430 8.98 -5.17 -28.79
N ASN A 431 9.41 -5.65 -29.95
CA ASN A 431 8.77 -6.75 -30.68
C ASN A 431 9.62 -8.02 -30.83
N ASP A 432 10.77 -8.10 -30.16
CA ASP A 432 11.61 -9.30 -30.16
C ASP A 432 11.89 -9.75 -28.72
N TRP A 433 11.19 -10.81 -28.32
CA TRP A 433 11.25 -11.37 -26.97
C TRP A 433 12.64 -11.90 -26.57
N TRP A 434 13.47 -12.25 -27.55
CA TRP A 434 14.79 -12.84 -27.31
C TRP A 434 15.93 -11.84 -27.43
N ASP A 435 15.62 -10.61 -27.81
CA ASP A 435 16.56 -9.48 -27.83
C ASP A 435 16.35 -8.67 -26.54
N SER A 436 17.39 -8.55 -25.72
CA SER A 436 17.30 -7.83 -24.43
C SER A 436 16.83 -6.38 -24.60
N ASP A 437 17.19 -5.74 -25.72
CA ASP A 437 16.89 -4.33 -25.97
C ASP A 437 15.48 -4.14 -26.56
N ARG A 438 14.84 -5.23 -27.00
CA ARG A 438 13.54 -5.20 -27.70
C ARG A 438 12.49 -6.12 -27.08
N SER A 439 12.78 -6.75 -25.94
CA SER A 439 11.86 -7.67 -25.26
C SER A 439 10.82 -6.97 -24.39
N GLY A 440 11.07 -5.71 -24.02
CA GLY A 440 10.20 -4.89 -23.18
C GLY A 440 10.93 -3.65 -22.67
N TYR A 441 10.29 -2.91 -21.77
CA TYR A 441 10.84 -1.69 -21.19
C TYR A 441 10.27 -1.42 -19.80
N TRP A 442 10.93 -0.52 -19.05
CA TRP A 442 10.48 -0.09 -17.74
C TRP A 442 9.44 1.03 -17.85
N GLU A 443 8.27 0.77 -17.30
CA GLU A 443 7.24 1.77 -17.04
C GLU A 443 7.33 2.13 -15.55
N ASP A 444 8.05 3.23 -15.27
CA ASP A 444 8.56 3.58 -13.95
C ASP A 444 9.27 2.40 -13.26
N GLU A 445 8.67 1.80 -12.24
CA GLU A 445 9.26 0.71 -11.45
C GLU A 445 8.83 -0.69 -11.92
N VAL A 446 8.02 -0.79 -12.97
CA VAL A 446 7.53 -2.07 -13.49
C VAL A 446 7.99 -2.26 -14.93
N TRP A 447 8.81 -3.27 -15.16
CA TRP A 447 9.16 -3.73 -16.49
C TRP A 447 7.95 -4.41 -17.12
N VAL A 448 7.61 -4.03 -18.35
CA VAL A 448 6.56 -4.63 -19.15
C VAL A 448 7.13 -5.11 -20.48
N GLY A 449 6.79 -6.34 -20.85
CA GLY A 449 7.18 -6.94 -22.12
C GLY A 449 6.09 -7.85 -22.66
N ALA A 450 6.04 -7.97 -23.98
CA ALA A 450 5.06 -8.81 -24.66
C ALA A 450 5.71 -9.62 -25.78
N ARG A 451 5.25 -10.86 -25.95
CA ARG A 451 5.64 -11.73 -27.06
C ARG A 451 4.45 -11.92 -27.99
N GLN A 452 4.66 -11.66 -29.28
CA GLN A 452 3.70 -12.05 -30.32
C GLN A 452 3.81 -13.53 -30.67
N PRO A 453 2.71 -14.17 -31.13
CA PRO A 453 2.77 -15.52 -31.66
C PRO A 453 3.81 -15.63 -32.78
N CYS A 454 4.74 -16.58 -32.68
CA CYS A 454 5.80 -16.73 -33.66
C CYS A 454 6.42 -18.14 -33.65
N MET A 455 7.28 -18.40 -34.64
CA MET A 455 8.15 -19.58 -34.69
C MET A 455 9.55 -19.19 -34.22
N HIS A 456 10.07 -19.86 -33.20
CA HIS A 456 11.44 -19.66 -32.72
C HIS A 456 12.14 -21.00 -32.56
N ASN A 457 13.31 -21.16 -33.22
CA ASN A 457 14.04 -22.42 -33.29
C ASN A 457 13.17 -23.64 -33.71
N GLY A 458 12.22 -23.41 -34.62
CA GLY A 458 11.33 -24.47 -35.12
C GLY A 458 10.19 -24.86 -34.17
N VAL A 459 10.05 -24.19 -33.03
CA VAL A 459 8.97 -24.40 -32.06
C VAL A 459 7.97 -23.23 -32.13
N PRO A 460 6.65 -23.50 -32.20
CA PRO A 460 5.65 -22.45 -32.10
C PRO A 460 5.58 -21.93 -30.67
N TRP A 461 5.57 -20.61 -30.53
CA TRP A 461 5.39 -19.91 -29.27
C TRP A 461 4.13 -19.05 -29.33
N GLY A 462 3.28 -19.18 -28.31
CA GLY A 462 2.05 -18.39 -28.16
C GLY A 462 2.32 -16.97 -27.66
N ARG A 463 1.25 -16.18 -27.59
CA ARG A 463 1.27 -14.81 -27.08
C ARG A 463 1.51 -14.78 -25.56
N VAL A 464 2.33 -13.83 -25.12
CA VAL A 464 2.66 -13.63 -23.69
C VAL A 464 2.67 -12.16 -23.33
N LEU A 465 2.23 -11.85 -22.12
CA LEU A 465 2.44 -10.57 -21.46
C LEU A 465 3.16 -10.82 -20.12
N LYS A 466 4.24 -10.08 -19.85
CA LYS A 466 5.01 -10.20 -18.61
C LYS A 466 5.15 -8.85 -17.94
N TYR A 467 5.00 -8.86 -16.62
CA TYR A 467 5.33 -7.77 -15.71
C TYR A 467 6.48 -8.23 -14.81
N SER A 468 7.50 -7.42 -14.63
CA SER A 468 8.62 -7.70 -13.72
C SER A 468 8.93 -6.48 -12.88
N TRP A 469 9.36 -6.67 -11.64
CA TRP A 469 9.78 -5.57 -10.78
C TRP A 469 10.87 -6.06 -9.85
N ARG A 470 11.68 -5.13 -9.35
CA ARG A 470 12.66 -5.43 -8.30
C ARG A 470 11.89 -5.72 -7.01
N ASN A 471 12.06 -6.90 -6.42
CA ASN A 471 11.48 -7.28 -5.15
C ASN A 471 12.64 -7.43 -4.16
N GLY A 472 12.86 -6.41 -3.32
CA GLY A 472 13.99 -6.35 -2.40
C GLY A 472 15.38 -6.30 -3.06
N ASP A 473 16.37 -6.86 -2.37
CA ASP A 473 17.78 -6.82 -2.72
C ASP A 473 18.35 -8.21 -2.98
N ASP A 474 19.36 -8.29 -3.84
CA ASP A 474 20.16 -9.49 -4.04
C ASP A 474 20.90 -9.86 -2.75
N ALA A 475 20.83 -11.14 -2.37
CA ALA A 475 21.57 -11.65 -1.22
C ALA A 475 22.96 -12.15 -1.65
N PRO A 476 23.91 -12.32 -0.71
CA PRO A 476 25.23 -12.84 -1.03
C PRO A 476 25.18 -14.14 -1.84
N GLY A 477 25.93 -14.18 -2.95
CA GLY A 477 26.00 -15.31 -3.86
C GLY A 477 24.80 -15.46 -4.80
N ASP A 478 23.92 -14.46 -4.91
CA ASP A 478 22.96 -14.37 -6.00
C ASP A 478 23.66 -13.87 -7.28
N ASP A 479 23.13 -14.29 -8.43
CA ASP A 479 23.44 -13.66 -9.71
C ASP A 479 22.88 -12.23 -9.73
N GLU A 480 23.47 -11.36 -10.56
CA GLU A 480 22.97 -9.99 -10.75
C GLU A 480 21.49 -10.01 -11.21
N ASP A 481 20.69 -9.10 -10.65
CA ASP A 481 19.26 -8.94 -10.92
C ASP A 481 18.37 -10.11 -10.49
N ASN A 482 18.87 -11.04 -9.67
CA ASN A 482 18.08 -12.19 -9.24
C ASN A 482 16.86 -11.78 -8.39
N ALA A 483 16.94 -10.69 -7.63
CA ALA A 483 15.88 -10.10 -6.82
C ALA A 483 14.80 -9.38 -7.67
N HIS A 484 14.42 -9.96 -8.81
CA HIS A 484 13.25 -9.52 -9.57
C HIS A 484 12.16 -10.59 -9.55
N SER A 485 10.99 -10.20 -9.10
CA SER A 485 9.78 -11.00 -9.26
C SER A 485 9.15 -10.74 -10.62
N ALA A 486 8.33 -11.69 -11.07
CA ALA A 486 7.59 -11.54 -12.30
C ALA A 486 6.20 -12.17 -12.24
N TYR A 487 5.27 -11.56 -12.96
CA TYR A 487 4.03 -12.18 -13.40
C TYR A 487 4.11 -12.43 -14.90
N GLN A 488 3.71 -13.63 -15.33
CA GLN A 488 3.59 -13.95 -16.74
C GLN A 488 2.19 -14.47 -17.03
N ILE A 489 1.60 -13.92 -18.09
CA ILE A 489 0.27 -14.22 -18.58
C ILE A 489 0.43 -14.84 -19.96
N ASP A 490 0.20 -16.14 -20.06
CA ASP A 490 0.27 -16.89 -21.32
C ASP A 490 -1.13 -17.00 -21.91
N VAL A 491 -1.27 -16.70 -23.20
CA VAL A 491 -2.50 -16.95 -23.96
C VAL A 491 -2.29 -18.23 -24.77
N ASP A 492 -2.94 -19.30 -24.33
CA ASP A 492 -3.04 -20.52 -25.11
C ASP A 492 -4.20 -20.40 -26.11
N GLU A 493 -3.84 -20.19 -27.37
CA GLU A 493 -4.77 -20.21 -28.49
C GLU A 493 -5.22 -21.65 -28.72
N ALA A 494 -6.22 -22.09 -27.95
CA ALA A 494 -6.79 -23.42 -28.05
C ALA A 494 -7.14 -23.74 -29.51
N ARG A 495 -6.60 -24.87 -30.01
CA ARG A 495 -6.85 -25.31 -31.40
C ARG A 495 -8.34 -25.54 -31.69
N GLU A 496 -9.11 -25.88 -30.65
CA GLU A 496 -10.58 -25.97 -30.65
C GLU A 496 -11.10 -25.42 -29.30
N GLY A 497 -11.95 -24.40 -29.32
CA GLY A 497 -12.50 -23.74 -28.12
C GLY A 497 -12.03 -22.29 -27.92
N PRO A 498 -12.51 -21.59 -26.89
CA PRO A 498 -12.04 -20.24 -26.58
C PRO A 498 -10.59 -20.28 -26.09
N ALA A 499 -9.79 -19.28 -26.46
CA ALA A 499 -8.42 -19.14 -25.97
C ALA A 499 -8.39 -19.09 -24.43
N VAL A 500 -7.43 -19.78 -23.83
CA VAL A 500 -7.28 -19.90 -22.38
C VAL A 500 -6.16 -18.98 -21.93
N VAL A 501 -6.35 -18.33 -20.78
CA VAL A 501 -5.34 -17.48 -20.15
C VAL A 501 -4.80 -18.19 -18.92
N GLU A 502 -3.48 -18.36 -18.89
CA GLU A 502 -2.77 -18.94 -17.76
C GLU A 502 -1.95 -17.87 -17.04
N PHE A 503 -2.06 -17.84 -15.72
CA PHE A 503 -1.36 -16.88 -14.87
C PHE A 503 -0.28 -17.59 -14.09
N SER A 504 0.92 -17.05 -14.11
CA SER A 504 2.06 -17.59 -13.40
C SER A 504 2.90 -16.50 -12.77
N TYR A 505 3.69 -16.88 -11.79
CA TYR A 505 4.52 -15.98 -11.02
C TYR A 505 5.85 -16.61 -10.59
N THR A 506 6.83 -15.76 -10.31
CA THR A 506 8.09 -16.11 -9.67
C THR A 506 8.44 -15.05 -8.64
N GLN A 507 9.03 -15.46 -7.52
CA GLN A 507 9.57 -14.52 -6.53
C GLN A 507 10.90 -13.95 -7.03
N ARG A 508 11.71 -14.76 -7.73
CA ARG A 508 13.02 -14.38 -8.27
C ARG A 508 13.15 -14.73 -9.74
N GLN A 509 14.20 -14.21 -10.39
CA GLN A 509 14.47 -14.56 -11.79
C GLN A 509 14.93 -16.01 -11.94
N SER A 510 15.73 -16.51 -11.00
CA SER A 510 16.25 -17.88 -11.02
C SER A 510 15.21 -18.93 -10.64
N ASP A 511 14.06 -18.53 -10.09
CA ASP A 511 13.03 -19.47 -9.65
C ASP A 511 12.36 -20.16 -10.83
N SER A 512 11.97 -21.41 -10.60
CA SER A 512 11.03 -22.08 -11.49
C SER A 512 9.67 -21.40 -11.42
N ARG A 513 9.10 -21.12 -12.59
CA ARG A 513 7.77 -20.52 -12.71
C ARG A 513 6.68 -21.43 -12.17
N ALA A 514 5.84 -20.89 -11.29
CA ALA A 514 4.71 -21.58 -10.70
C ALA A 514 3.37 -20.97 -11.17
N PRO A 515 2.27 -21.75 -11.22
CA PRO A 515 0.94 -21.19 -11.43
C PRO A 515 0.56 -20.23 -10.30
N LEU A 516 -0.09 -19.11 -10.64
CA LEU A 516 -0.60 -18.15 -9.66
C LEU A 516 -1.83 -18.75 -8.92
N PRO A 517 -1.76 -19.00 -7.61
CA PRO A 517 -2.89 -19.57 -6.87
C PRO A 517 -4.07 -18.60 -6.83
N ARG A 518 -5.31 -19.11 -6.96
CA ARG A 518 -6.53 -18.29 -6.91
C ARG A 518 -6.74 -17.58 -5.57
N CYS A 519 -6.15 -18.12 -4.52
CA CYS A 519 -6.24 -17.59 -3.16
C CYS A 519 -5.09 -16.63 -2.82
N ALA A 520 -4.13 -16.40 -3.72
CA ALA A 520 -3.00 -15.49 -3.53
C ALA A 520 -3.46 -14.03 -3.67
N ALA A 521 -4.25 -13.55 -2.70
CA ALA A 521 -5.01 -12.30 -2.78
C ALA A 521 -4.15 -11.09 -3.17
N ASP A 522 -3.00 -10.92 -2.50
CA ASP A 522 -2.10 -9.79 -2.74
C ASP A 522 -1.44 -9.88 -4.12
N HIS A 523 -1.02 -11.07 -4.57
CA HIS A 523 -0.47 -11.23 -5.92
C HIS A 523 -1.50 -10.93 -7.01
N VAL A 524 -2.75 -11.37 -6.81
CA VAL A 524 -3.85 -11.09 -7.74
C VAL A 524 -4.17 -9.59 -7.75
N ALA A 525 -4.19 -8.94 -6.59
CA ALA A 525 -4.39 -7.50 -6.47
C ALA A 525 -3.26 -6.70 -7.15
N ARG A 526 -1.99 -7.08 -6.92
CA ARG A 526 -0.81 -6.47 -7.55
C ARG A 526 -0.86 -6.60 -9.06
N LEU A 527 -1.17 -7.79 -9.58
CA LEU A 527 -1.27 -8.02 -11.02
C LEU A 527 -2.37 -7.15 -11.67
N LEU A 528 -3.53 -7.04 -11.02
CA LEU A 528 -4.60 -6.15 -11.47
C LEU A 528 -4.17 -4.68 -11.47
N ARG A 529 -3.46 -4.25 -10.42
CA ARG A 529 -2.94 -2.89 -10.29
C ARG A 529 -1.91 -2.58 -11.38
N PHE A 530 -0.90 -3.42 -11.53
CA PHE A 530 0.12 -3.27 -12.58
C PHE A 530 -0.53 -3.21 -13.96
N HIS A 531 -1.43 -4.15 -14.27
CA HIS A 531 -2.11 -4.13 -15.56
C HIS A 531 -2.90 -2.84 -15.76
N GLY A 532 -3.72 -2.43 -14.79
CA GLY A 532 -4.55 -1.24 -14.90
C GLY A 532 -3.74 0.04 -15.13
N LEU A 533 -2.69 0.27 -14.33
CA LEU A 533 -1.87 1.47 -14.43
C LEU A 533 -1.03 1.51 -15.72
N VAL A 534 -0.35 0.40 -16.04
CA VAL A 534 0.46 0.30 -17.26
C VAL A 534 -0.41 0.44 -18.50
N GLN A 535 -1.57 -0.22 -18.52
CA GLN A 535 -2.50 -0.13 -19.65
C GLN A 535 -3.01 1.29 -19.85
N ALA A 536 -3.44 1.97 -18.78
CA ALA A 536 -3.93 3.34 -18.86
C ALA A 536 -2.88 4.29 -19.45
N ARG A 537 -1.63 4.18 -19.00
CA ARG A 537 -0.53 5.02 -19.48
C ARG A 537 -0.15 4.78 -20.93
N ILE A 538 0.01 3.51 -21.32
CA ILE A 538 0.37 3.17 -22.69
C ILE A 538 -0.72 3.61 -23.66
N ARG A 539 -2.00 3.43 -23.30
CA ARG A 539 -3.13 3.90 -24.12
C ARG A 539 -3.16 5.41 -24.22
N ALA A 540 -2.98 6.15 -23.12
CA ALA A 540 -2.94 7.61 -23.14
C ALA A 540 -1.85 8.14 -24.08
N ARG A 541 -0.62 7.61 -23.99
CA ARG A 541 0.48 7.98 -24.92
C ARG A 541 0.17 7.64 -26.37
N HIS A 542 -0.49 6.50 -26.60
CA HIS A 542 -0.87 6.08 -27.95
C HIS A 542 -1.91 7.03 -28.55
N GLU A 543 -2.92 7.42 -27.77
CA GLU A 543 -3.96 8.37 -28.17
C GLU A 543 -3.38 9.76 -28.45
N GLU A 544 -2.47 10.24 -27.60
CA GLU A 544 -1.74 11.49 -27.82
C GLU A 544 -0.90 11.46 -29.11
N ALA A 545 -0.17 10.37 -29.35
CA ALA A 545 0.63 10.21 -30.57
C ALA A 545 -0.26 10.18 -31.84
N GLN A 546 -1.42 9.51 -31.77
CA GLN A 546 -2.38 9.52 -32.88
C GLN A 546 -2.99 10.91 -33.12
N ALA A 547 -3.30 11.65 -32.06
CA ALA A 547 -3.81 13.02 -32.16
C ALA A 547 -2.78 13.94 -32.83
N GLN A 548 -1.51 13.87 -32.40
CA GLN A 548 -0.41 14.63 -33.00
C GLN A 548 -0.18 14.27 -34.47
N GLN A 549 -0.22 12.98 -34.84
CA GLN A 549 -0.10 12.56 -36.23
C GLN A 549 -1.27 13.06 -37.09
N THR A 550 -2.49 13.08 -36.53
CA THR A 550 -3.68 13.58 -37.22
C THR A 550 -3.59 15.08 -37.43
N GLU A 551 -3.14 15.84 -36.42
CA GLU A 551 -2.91 17.28 -36.53
C GLU A 551 -1.82 17.60 -37.57
N ALA A 552 -0.69 16.88 -37.55
CA ALA A 552 0.38 17.04 -38.52
C ALA A 552 -0.11 16.79 -39.96
N ARG A 553 -0.87 15.72 -40.20
CA ARG A 553 -1.49 15.45 -41.51
C ARG A 553 -2.48 16.55 -41.91
N GLY A 554 -3.24 17.09 -40.95
CA GLY A 554 -4.14 18.22 -41.19
C GLY A 554 -3.42 19.50 -41.61
N LEU A 555 -2.29 19.81 -40.96
CA LEU A 555 -1.44 20.95 -41.28
C LEU A 555 -0.77 20.79 -42.65
N GLU A 556 -0.25 19.61 -42.98
CA GLU A 556 0.30 19.31 -44.30
C GLU A 556 -0.76 19.44 -45.41
N ALA A 557 -1.97 18.93 -45.19
CA ALA A 557 -3.09 19.06 -46.12
C ALA A 557 -3.53 20.52 -46.30
N ALA A 558 -3.46 21.34 -45.24
CA ALA A 558 -3.75 22.77 -45.30
C ALA A 558 -2.66 23.55 -46.05
N ALA A 559 -1.38 23.21 -45.86
CA ALA A 559 -0.26 23.81 -46.57
C ALA A 559 -0.26 23.51 -48.09
N GLN A 560 -0.83 22.37 -48.49
CA GLN A 560 -0.95 21.97 -49.90
C GLN A 560 -2.18 22.57 -50.62
N ARG A 561 -3.05 23.35 -49.93
CA ARG A 561 -4.14 24.06 -50.59
C ARG A 561 -3.61 25.31 -51.33
N PRO A 562 -3.87 25.47 -52.64
CA PRO A 562 -3.44 26.65 -53.38
C PRO A 562 -4.14 27.91 -52.82
N ALA A 563 -3.37 28.98 -52.62
CA ALA A 563 -3.90 30.27 -52.20
C ALA A 563 -4.95 30.78 -53.21
N THR A 564 -6.17 31.04 -52.75
CA THR A 564 -7.20 31.69 -53.54
C THR A 564 -6.65 33.03 -54.04
N PRO A 565 -6.66 33.30 -55.36
CA PRO A 565 -6.13 34.57 -55.86
C PRO A 565 -6.98 35.72 -55.30
N PRO A 566 -6.35 36.86 -54.96
CA PRO A 566 -7.09 37.99 -54.40
C PRO A 566 -8.12 38.50 -55.42
N PRO A 567 -9.28 39.01 -54.97
CA PRO A 567 -10.27 39.57 -55.87
C PRO A 567 -9.65 40.76 -56.60
N THR A 568 -9.71 40.74 -57.94
CA THR A 568 -9.21 41.78 -58.81
C THR A 568 -9.85 43.13 -58.44
N ALA A 569 -9.03 44.04 -57.92
CA ALA A 569 -9.40 45.44 -57.72
C ALA A 569 -9.75 46.07 -59.07
N GLY A 570 -10.90 46.74 -59.11
CA GLY A 570 -11.45 47.37 -60.31
C GLY A 570 -10.49 48.35 -60.98
N LEU A 571 -10.48 48.31 -62.31
CA LEU A 571 -9.91 49.35 -63.14
C LEU A 571 -10.91 50.54 -63.25
N PRO A 572 -10.38 51.76 -63.48
CA PRO A 572 -10.97 53.00 -62.99
C PRO A 572 -12.07 53.58 -63.88
N ASP A 573 -12.99 54.30 -63.23
CA ASP A 573 -13.85 55.31 -63.84
C ASP A 573 -12.99 56.40 -64.49
N ALA A 574 -13.00 56.45 -65.82
CA ALA A 574 -12.62 57.61 -66.60
C ALA A 574 -13.84 58.03 -67.43
N GLY A 575 -14.40 59.19 -67.06
CA GLY A 575 -15.73 59.61 -67.45
C GLY A 575 -15.87 60.23 -68.84
N GLY A 576 -17.12 60.66 -69.07
CA GLY A 576 -17.56 61.54 -70.15
C GLY A 576 -18.53 60.83 -71.09
N VAL A 577 -19.58 61.44 -71.64
CA VAL A 577 -20.13 62.79 -71.54
C VAL A 577 -21.50 62.71 -72.28
N GLU A 578 -22.43 63.56 -71.85
CA GLU A 578 -23.63 64.05 -72.57
C GLU A 578 -24.77 63.11 -73.00
N GLY A 579 -26.01 63.57 -72.71
CA GLY A 579 -26.99 63.65 -73.79
C GLY A 579 -28.46 63.44 -73.44
N ARG A 580 -29.08 64.50 -72.87
CA ARG A 580 -30.52 64.86 -72.88
C ARG A 580 -31.50 64.11 -71.98
#